data_AF-A0A3S3ZTC4-F1
#
_entry.id   AF-A0A3S3ZTC4-F1
#
_cell.length_a   1.000
_cell.length_b   1.000
_cell.length_c   1.000
_cell.angle_alpha   90.00
_cell.angle_beta   90.00
_cell.angle_gamma   90.00
#
_symmetry.space_group_name_H-M   'P 1'
#
loop_
_entity.id
_entity.type
_entity.pdbx_description
1 polymer ?
#
loop_
_entity_poly.entity_id
_entity_poly.type
_entity_poly.pdbx_seq_one_letter_code
_entity_poly.pdbx_strand_id
1 'polypeptide(L)'
;MDRPHSLVVKPDVEERRALLELPRVFVPPYFGPAGWIGIDVDESPRTDWTVIAELIDASYRQVALKRQVAALDAHPVVASMSPTAAAGHPASGN
;
A
#
# COMPACT_ATOMS: atom_id res chain seq x y z
N MET A 1 22.02 -5.82 5.10
CA MET A 1 21.02 -5.95 4.02
C MET A 1 20.98 -4.61 3.33
N ASP A 2 21.60 -4.52 2.17
CA ASP A 2 21.48 -3.31 1.36
C ASP A 2 20.05 -3.25 0.80
N ARG A 3 19.35 -2.14 1.04
CA ARG A 3 17.96 -1.88 0.59
C ARG A 3 17.99 -0.58 -0.22
N PRO A 4 18.56 -0.61 -1.44
CA PRO A 4 18.91 0.61 -2.17
C PRO A 4 17.67 1.44 -2.54
N HIS A 5 16.52 0.80 -2.71
CA HIS A 5 15.25 1.44 -3.02
C HIS A 5 14.15 0.86 -2.13
N SER A 6 13.63 1.69 -1.24
CA SER A 6 12.48 1.34 -0.41
C SER A 6 11.58 2.56 -0.22
N LEU A 7 10.29 2.28 -0.06
CA LEU A 7 9.27 3.26 0.29
C LEU A 7 8.79 2.98 1.70
N VAL A 8 8.51 4.04 2.47
CA VAL A 8 7.94 3.92 3.81
C VAL A 8 6.52 4.47 3.78
N VAL A 9 5.56 3.63 4.15
CA VAL A 9 4.13 3.91 4.06
C VAL A 9 3.43 3.60 5.37
N LYS A 10 2.31 4.27 5.62
CA LYS A 10 1.45 4.10 6.80
C LYS A 10 0.15 3.42 6.37
N PRO A 11 0.08 2.08 6.36
CA PRO A 11 -1.18 1.37 6.15
C PRO A 11 -2.11 1.52 7.36
N ASP A 12 -3.37 1.12 7.20
CA ASP A 12 -4.22 0.87 8.37
C ASP A 12 -3.76 -0.37 9.15
N VAL A 13 -4.38 -0.64 10.30
CA VAL A 13 -3.94 -1.70 11.22
C VAL A 13 -4.11 -3.11 10.64
N GLU A 14 -5.15 -3.35 9.85
CA GLU A 14 -5.45 -4.66 9.27
C GLU A 14 -4.55 -4.92 8.07
N GLU A 15 -4.47 -3.96 7.17
CA GLU A 15 -3.57 -4.01 6.01
C GLU A 15 -2.10 -4.14 6.47
N ARG A 16 -1.69 -3.43 7.51
CA ARG A 16 -0.35 -3.57 8.11
C ARG A 16 -0.03 -5.01 8.48
N ARG A 17 -0.98 -5.71 9.10
CA ARG A 17 -0.78 -7.09 9.54
C ARG A 17 -0.56 -8.00 8.33
N ALA A 18 -1.39 -7.88 7.31
CA ALA A 18 -1.26 -8.66 6.08
C ALA A 18 0.04 -8.35 5.33
N LEU A 19 0.40 -7.08 5.18
CA LEU A 19 1.60 -6.67 4.45
C LEU A 19 2.89 -7.18 5.12
N LEU A 20 2.94 -7.25 6.45
CA LEU A 20 4.12 -7.74 7.18
C LEU A 20 4.42 -9.22 6.95
N GLU A 21 3.49 -10.00 6.39
CA GLU A 21 3.74 -11.39 6.00
C GLU A 21 4.46 -11.50 4.64
N LEU A 22 4.58 -10.40 3.89
CA LEU A 22 5.22 -10.39 2.59
C LEU A 22 6.75 -10.30 2.69
N PRO A 23 7.51 -11.08 1.90
CA PRO A 23 8.99 -11.14 2.00
C PRO A 23 9.74 -9.81 1.77
N ARG A 24 9.11 -8.84 1.09
CA ARG A 24 9.71 -7.53 0.73
C ARG A 24 9.30 -6.40 1.68
N VAL A 25 8.50 -6.71 2.69
CA VAL A 25 8.01 -5.75 3.67
C VAL A 25 8.77 -5.91 4.98
N PHE A 26 9.04 -4.79 5.66
CA PHE A 26 9.78 -4.77 6.91
C PHE A 26 9.31 -3.65 7.83
N VAL A 27 9.68 -3.75 9.11
CA VAL A 27 9.44 -2.68 10.08
C VAL A 27 10.65 -1.74 10.11
N PRO A 28 10.54 -0.47 9.67
CA PRO A 28 11.65 0.46 9.68
C PRO A 28 11.99 0.86 11.14
N PRO A 29 13.28 0.96 11.52
CA PRO A 29 13.67 1.19 12.92
C PRO A 29 13.06 2.44 13.57
N TYR A 30 12.94 3.54 12.82
CA TYR A 30 12.44 4.82 13.37
C TYR A 30 10.91 4.98 13.26
N PHE A 31 10.33 4.60 12.12
CA PHE A 31 8.88 4.79 11.88
C PHE A 31 8.02 3.62 12.34
N GLY A 32 8.62 2.45 12.54
CA GLY A 32 7.94 1.21 12.94
C GLY A 32 7.07 1.32 14.18
N PRO A 33 7.53 1.97 15.27
CA PRO A 33 6.71 2.20 16.47
C PRO A 33 5.43 2.99 16.22
N ALA A 34 5.41 3.86 15.20
CA ALA A 34 4.24 4.63 14.78
C ALA A 34 3.35 3.91 13.76
N GLY A 35 3.58 2.61 13.55
CA GLY A 35 2.78 1.75 12.68
C GLY A 35 3.19 1.75 11.21
N TRP A 36 4.27 2.44 10.84
CA TRP A 36 4.74 2.44 9.45
C TRP A 36 5.44 1.14 9.09
N ILE A 37 5.46 0.84 7.79
CA ILE A 37 6.21 -0.27 7.21
C ILE A 37 7.09 0.25 6.07
N GLY A 38 8.17 -0.45 5.79
CA GLY A 38 8.99 -0.27 4.60
C GLY A 38 8.70 -1.38 3.61
N ILE A 39 8.69 -1.05 2.32
CA ILE A 39 8.59 -2.02 1.21
C ILE A 39 9.74 -1.79 0.24
N ASP A 40 10.44 -2.86 -0.14
CA ASP A 40 11.45 -2.79 -1.18
C ASP A 40 10.80 -2.71 -2.56
N VAL A 41 11.30 -1.83 -3.42
CA VAL A 41 10.85 -1.68 -4.80
C VAL A 41 12.04 -1.81 -5.75
N ASP A 42 11.81 -2.34 -6.95
CA ASP A 42 12.82 -2.50 -7.99
C ASP A 42 12.15 -2.55 -9.37
N GLU A 43 12.94 -2.59 -10.44
CA GLU A 43 12.45 -2.69 -11.82
C GLU A 43 11.93 -4.08 -12.20
N SER A 44 11.93 -5.05 -11.26
CA SER A 44 11.49 -6.41 -11.56
C SER A 44 9.96 -6.50 -11.66
N PRO A 45 9.42 -7.48 -12.41
CA PRO A 45 7.96 -7.72 -12.48
C PRO A 45 7.31 -8.08 -11.13
N ARG A 46 8.09 -8.31 -10.07
CA ARG A 46 7.57 -8.52 -8.71
C ARG A 46 7.12 -7.21 -8.05
N THR A 47 7.52 -6.07 -8.60
CA THR A 47 7.04 -4.76 -8.19
C THR A 47 5.82 -4.41 -9.03
N ASP A 48 4.64 -4.62 -8.47
CA ASP A 48 3.40 -4.15 -9.07
C ASP A 48 3.23 -2.65 -8.77
N TRP A 49 3.51 -1.82 -9.76
CA TRP A 49 3.44 -0.37 -9.62
C TRP A 49 2.03 0.16 -9.41
N THR A 50 0.99 -0.57 -9.83
CA THR A 50 -0.40 -0.21 -9.54
C THR A 50 -0.67 -0.38 -8.05
N VAL A 51 -0.28 -1.51 -7.47
CA VAL A 51 -0.41 -1.75 -6.02
C VAL A 51 0.42 -0.75 -5.22
N ILE A 52 1.64 -0.41 -5.65
CA ILE A 52 2.45 0.61 -4.99
C ILE A 52 1.76 1.98 -5.01
N ALA A 53 1.13 2.36 -6.13
CA ALA A 53 0.40 3.62 -6.23
C ALA A 53 -0.82 3.65 -5.30
N GLU A 54 -1.59 2.56 -5.22
CA GLU A 54 -2.72 2.42 -4.29
C GLU A 54 -2.27 2.51 -2.83
N LEU A 55 -1.16 1.84 -2.48
CA LEU A 55 -0.61 1.87 -1.13
C LEU A 55 -0.10 3.26 -0.73
N ILE A 56 0.46 4.02 -1.67
CA ILE A 56 0.84 5.43 -1.45
C ILE A 56 -0.39 6.30 -1.24
N ASP A 57 -1.45 6.13 -2.04
CA ASP A 57 -2.72 6.86 -1.88
C ASP A 57 -3.35 6.59 -0.51
N ALA A 58 -3.49 5.32 -0.14
CA ALA A 58 -4.00 4.90 1.16
C ALA A 58 -3.15 5.47 2.31
N SER A 59 -1.82 5.36 2.20
CA SER A 59 -0.88 5.90 3.19
C SER A 59 -1.00 7.41 3.36
N TYR A 60 -1.16 8.15 2.26
CA TYR A 60 -1.35 9.59 2.32
C TYR A 60 -2.63 9.94 3.09
N ARG A 61 -3.73 9.22 2.83
CA ARG A 61 -5.01 9.43 3.50
C ARG A 61 -4.95 9.16 5.01
N GLN A 62 -4.06 8.29 5.47
CA GLN A 62 -3.85 8.04 6.92
C GLN A 62 -3.19 9.21 7.66
N VAL A 63 -2.46 10.09 6.96
CA VAL A 63 -1.71 11.19 7.58
C VAL A 63 -2.19 12.58 7.17
N ALA A 64 -2.95 12.66 6.08
CA ALA A 64 -3.43 13.91 5.51
C ALA A 64 -4.52 14.57 6.37
N LEU A 65 -4.55 15.90 6.34
CA LEU A 65 -5.64 16.69 6.92
C LEU A 65 -6.89 16.57 6.05
N LYS A 66 -8.08 16.79 6.64
CA LYS A 66 -9.37 16.72 5.92
C LYS A 66 -9.41 17.54 4.63
N ARG A 67 -8.83 18.75 4.63
CA ARG A 67 -8.77 19.61 3.43
C ARG A 67 -7.88 19.06 2.32
N GLN A 68 -6.83 18.32 2.69
CA GLN A 68 -5.91 17.70 1.73
C GLN A 68 -6.56 16.48 1.08
N VAL A 69 -7.26 15.66 1.88
CA VAL A 69 -8.08 14.56 1.36
C VAL A 69 -9.15 15.08 0.41
N ALA A 70 -9.88 16.14 0.79
CA ALA A 70 -10.88 16.75 -0.10
C ALA A 70 -10.28 17.27 -1.41
N ALA A 71 -9.08 17.85 -1.37
CA ALA A 71 -8.38 18.30 -2.58
C ALA A 71 -7.96 17.13 -3.49
N LEU A 72 -7.49 16.03 -2.88
CA LEU A 72 -7.15 14.79 -3.57
C LEU A 72 -8.37 14.13 -4.22
N ASP A 73 -9.50 14.09 -3.52
CA ASP A 73 -10.75 13.52 -4.04
C ASP A 73 -11.31 14.35 -5.21
N ALA A 74 -11.10 15.67 -5.19
CA ALA A 74 -11.47 16.55 -6.31
C ALA A 74 -10.55 16.38 -7.54
N HIS A 75 -9.31 15.89 -7.34
CA HIS A 75 -8.30 15.73 -8.40
C HIS A 75 -7.54 14.40 -8.20
N PRO A 76 -8.18 13.25 -8.46
CA PRO A 76 -7.55 11.95 -8.22
C PRO A 76 -6.34 11.77 -9.13
N VAL A 77 -5.20 11.38 -8.52
CA VAL A 77 -3.95 11.10 -9.24
C VAL A 77 -3.86 9.62 -9.64
N VAL A 78 -4.37 8.72 -8.81
CA VAL A 78 -4.62 7.32 -9.15
C VAL A 78 -6.07 7.23 -9.59
N ALA A 79 -6.34 6.66 -10.77
CA ALA A 79 -7.72 6.39 -11.18
C ALA A 79 -8.35 5.52 -10.10
N SER A 80 -9.37 6.04 -9.41
CA SER A 80 -10.04 5.34 -8.34
C SER A 80 -10.61 4.04 -8.89
N MET A 81 -9.90 2.93 -8.66
CA MET A 81 -10.50 1.62 -8.76
C MET A 81 -11.54 1.56 -7.65
N SER A 82 -12.82 1.76 -8.03
CA SER A 82 -13.93 1.37 -7.18
C SER A 82 -13.70 -0.08 -6.75
N PRO A 83 -14.06 -0.49 -5.52
CA PRO A 83 -14.00 -1.88 -5.12
C PRO A 83 -15.02 -2.66 -5.93
N THR A 84 -14.68 -3.01 -7.16
CA THR A 84 -15.42 -3.94 -7.99
C THR A 84 -15.06 -5.32 -7.47
N ALA A 85 -15.90 -5.78 -6.54
CA ALA A 85 -16.23 -7.17 -6.30
C ALA A 85 -15.06 -8.16 -6.35
N ALA A 86 -14.46 -8.40 -5.18
CA ALA A 86 -13.97 -9.74 -4.83
C ALA A 86 -15.19 -10.69 -4.72
N ALA A 87 -15.81 -11.01 -5.86
CA ALA A 87 -16.83 -12.04 -5.99
C ALA A 87 -16.42 -12.99 -7.12
N GLY A 88 -16.16 -14.24 -6.75
CA GLY A 88 -16.09 -15.36 -7.67
C GLY A 88 -14.68 -15.83 -8.02
N HIS A 89 -14.02 -16.51 -7.09
CA HIS A 89 -13.25 -17.68 -7.48
C HIS A 89 -14.26 -18.77 -7.89
N PRO A 90 -14.33 -19.23 -9.15
CA PRO A 90 -15.02 -20.48 -9.42
C PRO A 90 -14.16 -21.59 -8.82
N ALA A 91 -14.70 -22.26 -7.80
CA ALA A 91 -14.24 -23.57 -7.42
C ALA A 91 -14.40 -24.49 -8.65
N SER A 92 -13.29 -24.95 -9.22
CA SER A 92 -13.30 -26.09 -10.12
C SER A 92 -13.88 -27.28 -9.37
N GLY A 93 -15.13 -27.62 -9.69
CA GLY A 93 -15.74 -28.89 -9.37
C GLY A 93 -15.43 -29.89 -10.47
N ASN A 94 -14.71 -30.94 -10.08
CA ASN A 94 -14.55 -32.29 -10.67
C ASN A 94 -14.87 -32.49 -12.16
#